data_AF-A0A8E2LLY3-F1
#
_entry.id   AF-A0A8E2LLY3-F1
#
_cell.length_a   1.000
_cell.length_b   1.000
_cell.length_c   1.000
_cell.angle_alpha   90.00
_cell.angle_beta   90.00
_cell.angle_gamma   90.00
#
_symmetry.space_group_name_H-M   'P 1'
#
loop_
_entity.id
_entity.type
_entity.pdbx_description
1 polymer ?
#
loop_
_entity_poly.entity_id
_entity_poly.type
_entity_poly.pdbx_seq_one_letter_code
_entity_poly.pdbx_strand_id
1 'polypeptide(L)'
;DPGMKARAIAGWMAIGCIGAGSAPALGGVLVEEFGWRSVFAVNVPLGAIVWLLTVLSVSESKDPDPTQLDWPGQLLFAPAIAVIAYAIIEAPRLDRQPGLIITLLVVAMVLLLLFVQHERRAAFPLIDLRLFTDPVYRSALLVYFVVMSCYFGTLMVITQHFQNVRGFSPLHAGLLMLPVPVGFGIASLLAGRAVERWGPRLPLLICLTAMIAGLMLFGMAIGRVMPIVIIGLALFGAGAGGCATPLLSIGMTEVDDHRAGMAAGLINLQRSLGSIFGVALLGSILAGWLSATLPERLDSVISEPGERAAVLSSVVDGANPRAHAADIGPGHPMTSAQEQLVVRVADKEFIRGVQLAVAGAAVLLLGALVLGLRRFPTGLPAAPQRD
;
A
#
# COMPACT_ATOMS: atom_id res chain seq x y z
N ASP A 1 3.46 -34.44 8.54
CA ASP A 1 2.71 -34.93 7.37
C ASP A 1 2.55 -33.78 6.35
N PRO A 2 3.11 -33.91 5.13
CA PRO A 2 2.99 -32.92 4.07
C PRO A 2 1.54 -32.56 3.70
N GLY A 3 0.61 -33.53 3.78
CA GLY A 3 -0.81 -33.31 3.49
C GLY A 3 -1.52 -32.42 4.52
N MET A 4 -1.20 -32.61 5.81
CA MET A 4 -1.70 -31.75 6.89
C MET A 4 -1.15 -30.33 6.79
N LYS A 5 0.15 -30.17 6.47
CA LYS A 5 0.79 -28.86 6.27
C LYS A 5 0.12 -28.08 5.13
N ALA A 6 -0.14 -28.74 4.00
CA ALA A 6 -0.82 -28.13 2.86
C ALA A 6 -2.26 -27.70 3.19
N ARG A 7 -3.03 -28.53 3.91
CA ARG A 7 -4.41 -28.20 4.35
C ARG A 7 -4.43 -27.04 5.35
N ALA A 8 -3.48 -27.00 6.28
CA ALA A 8 -3.36 -25.91 7.25
C ALA A 8 -3.03 -24.57 6.57
N ILE A 9 -2.06 -24.56 5.64
CA ILE A 9 -1.71 -23.37 4.85
C ILE A 9 -2.89 -22.92 4.00
N ALA A 10 -3.60 -23.84 3.35
CA ALA A 10 -4.79 -23.52 2.57
C ALA A 10 -5.92 -22.91 3.44
N GLY A 11 -6.13 -23.44 4.65
CA GLY A 11 -7.08 -22.90 5.62
C GLY A 11 -6.69 -21.49 6.09
N TRP A 12 -5.41 -21.28 6.43
CA TRP A 12 -4.88 -19.96 6.80
C TRP A 12 -5.07 -18.92 5.69
N MET A 13 -4.76 -19.30 4.44
CA MET A 13 -4.97 -18.43 3.27
C MET A 13 -6.46 -18.14 3.02
N ALA A 14 -7.34 -19.13 3.17
CA ALA A 14 -8.78 -18.95 2.98
C ALA A 14 -9.37 -17.98 4.01
N ILE A 15 -8.99 -18.12 5.29
CA ILE A 15 -9.39 -17.20 6.36
C ILE A 15 -8.87 -15.78 6.05
N GLY A 16 -7.61 -15.66 5.61
CA GLY A 16 -7.03 -14.39 5.18
C GLY A 16 -7.79 -13.73 4.04
N CYS A 17 -8.23 -14.50 3.03
CA CYS A 17 -9.02 -13.98 1.91
C CYS A 17 -10.43 -13.54 2.35
N ILE A 18 -11.08 -14.30 3.24
CA ILE A 18 -12.39 -13.93 3.81
C ILE A 18 -12.27 -12.65 4.64
N GLY A 19 -11.21 -12.54 5.46
CA GLY A 19 -10.93 -11.34 6.24
C GLY A 19 -10.67 -10.13 5.34
N ALA A 20 -9.77 -10.26 4.36
CA ALA A 20 -9.44 -9.17 3.43
C ALA A 20 -10.66 -8.76 2.58
N GLY A 21 -11.45 -9.74 2.13
CA GLY A 21 -12.68 -9.49 1.37
C GLY A 21 -13.76 -8.82 2.20
N SER A 22 -13.98 -9.25 3.45
CA SER A 22 -15.00 -8.65 4.32
C SER A 22 -14.58 -7.32 4.95
N ALA A 23 -13.29 -7.01 5.02
CA ALA A 23 -12.76 -5.84 5.72
C ALA A 23 -13.35 -4.48 5.25
N PRO A 24 -13.45 -4.16 3.94
CA PRO A 24 -14.04 -2.90 3.51
C PRO A 24 -15.52 -2.77 3.89
N ALA A 25 -16.30 -3.85 3.78
CA ALA A 25 -17.72 -3.83 4.13
C ALA A 25 -17.92 -3.72 5.65
N LEU A 26 -17.25 -4.56 6.44
CA LEU A 26 -17.34 -4.53 7.90
C LEU A 26 -16.80 -3.21 8.47
N GLY A 27 -15.68 -2.71 7.95
CA GLY A 27 -15.14 -1.41 8.29
C GLY A 27 -16.12 -0.28 7.96
N GLY A 28 -16.76 -0.34 6.79
CA GLY A 28 -17.82 0.59 6.38
C GLY A 28 -19.00 0.62 7.36
N VAL A 29 -19.54 -0.54 7.74
CA VAL A 29 -20.62 -0.64 8.75
C VAL A 29 -20.19 -0.04 10.08
N LEU A 30 -18.98 -0.39 10.55
CA LEU A 30 -18.45 0.10 11.83
C LEU A 30 -18.32 1.63 11.85
N VAL A 31 -17.82 2.22 10.77
CA VAL A 31 -17.67 3.67 10.65
C VAL A 31 -19.02 4.36 10.53
N GLU A 32 -19.95 3.80 9.76
CA GLU A 32 -21.27 4.40 9.50
C GLU A 32 -22.17 4.39 10.74
N GLU A 33 -22.22 3.29 11.48
CA GLU A 33 -23.11 3.12 12.64
C GLU A 33 -22.48 3.60 13.96
N PHE A 34 -21.18 3.37 14.15
CA PHE A 34 -20.51 3.56 15.45
C PHE A 34 -19.37 4.60 15.40
N GLY A 35 -19.19 5.26 14.25
CA GLY A 35 -18.11 6.23 14.02
C GLY A 35 -16.74 5.58 13.86
N TRP A 36 -15.75 6.36 13.43
CA TRP A 36 -14.41 5.84 13.09
C TRP A 36 -13.66 5.15 14.25
N ARG A 37 -13.97 5.50 15.50
CA ARG A 37 -13.32 4.93 16.70
C ARG A 37 -13.63 3.44 16.87
N SER A 38 -14.78 2.98 16.35
CA SER A 38 -15.23 1.60 16.46
C SER A 38 -14.30 0.62 15.72
N VAL A 39 -13.68 1.06 14.62
CA VAL A 39 -12.69 0.28 13.85
C VAL A 39 -11.49 -0.11 14.70
N PHE A 40 -11.13 0.69 15.70
CA PHE A 40 -10.10 0.35 16.67
C PHE A 40 -10.66 -0.47 17.82
N ALA A 41 -11.84 -0.11 18.33
CA ALA A 41 -12.48 -0.78 19.46
C ALA A 41 -12.77 -2.26 19.17
N VAL A 42 -13.17 -2.61 17.94
CA VAL A 42 -13.48 -4.00 17.55
C VAL A 42 -12.27 -4.94 17.62
N ASN A 43 -11.05 -4.41 17.47
CA ASN A 43 -9.83 -5.21 17.56
C ASN A 43 -9.55 -5.69 18.99
N VAL A 44 -10.04 -4.98 20.02
CA VAL A 44 -9.84 -5.36 21.42
C VAL A 44 -10.51 -6.70 21.77
N PRO A 45 -11.83 -6.89 21.56
CA PRO A 45 -12.46 -8.18 21.85
C PRO A 45 -11.99 -9.29 20.91
N LEU A 46 -11.78 -8.99 19.61
CA LEU A 46 -11.22 -9.97 18.67
C LEU A 46 -9.82 -10.43 19.09
N GLY A 47 -8.95 -9.49 19.48
CA GLY A 47 -7.61 -9.77 19.98
C GLY A 47 -7.63 -10.59 21.25
N ALA A 48 -8.54 -10.28 22.20
CA ALA A 48 -8.71 -11.07 23.41
C ALA A 48 -9.15 -12.51 23.12
N ILE A 49 -10.08 -12.71 22.18
CA ILE A 49 -10.52 -14.05 21.75
C ILE A 49 -9.36 -14.82 21.12
N VAL A 50 -8.63 -14.20 20.18
CA VAL A 50 -7.48 -14.84 19.52
C VAL A 50 -6.41 -15.19 20.56
N TRP A 51 -6.07 -14.27 21.45
CA TRP A 51 -5.12 -14.49 22.54
C TRP A 51 -5.54 -15.67 23.43
N LEU A 52 -6.80 -15.72 23.86
CA LEU A 52 -7.34 -16.81 24.67
C LEU A 52 -7.26 -18.15 23.93
N LEU A 53 -7.68 -18.20 22.67
CA LEU A 53 -7.61 -19.42 21.85
C LEU A 53 -6.16 -19.89 21.65
N THR A 54 -5.22 -18.96 21.44
CA THR A 54 -3.79 -19.29 21.33
C THR A 54 -3.28 -19.90 22.64
N VAL A 55 -3.55 -19.30 23.80
CA VAL A 55 -3.13 -19.83 25.10
C VAL A 55 -3.72 -21.21 25.38
N LEU A 56 -4.95 -21.47 24.95
CA LEU A 56 -5.63 -22.75 25.20
C LEU A 56 -5.27 -23.85 24.20
N SER A 57 -4.92 -23.51 22.95
CA SER A 57 -4.85 -24.48 21.84
C SER A 57 -3.46 -24.63 21.21
N VAL A 58 -2.55 -23.67 21.41
CA VAL A 58 -1.23 -23.68 20.77
C VAL A 58 -0.17 -24.04 21.80
N SER A 59 0.45 -25.21 21.63
CA SER A 59 1.61 -25.61 22.41
C SER A 59 2.80 -24.70 22.12
N GLU A 60 3.60 -24.39 23.13
CA GLU A 60 4.81 -23.57 22.95
C GLU A 60 5.79 -24.25 21.98
N SER A 61 6.13 -23.56 20.89
CA SER A 61 7.17 -23.99 19.97
C SER A 61 8.48 -23.38 20.42
N LYS A 62 9.40 -24.21 20.93
CA LYS A 62 10.75 -23.78 21.32
C LYS A 62 11.74 -24.12 20.22
N ASP A 63 12.56 -23.15 19.86
CA ASP A 63 13.75 -23.39 19.05
C ASP A 63 14.76 -24.17 19.90
N PRO A 64 15.20 -25.37 19.46
CA PRO A 64 16.20 -26.15 20.19
C PRO A 64 17.58 -25.47 20.26
N ASP A 65 17.86 -24.46 19.42
CA ASP A 65 19.15 -23.75 19.44
C ASP A 65 18.97 -22.22 19.29
N PRO A 66 18.55 -21.52 20.37
CA PRO A 66 18.20 -20.11 20.30
C PRO A 66 19.42 -19.24 19.99
N THR A 67 19.39 -18.57 18.84
CA THR A 67 20.38 -17.54 18.50
C THR A 67 20.19 -16.29 19.38
N GLN A 68 21.28 -15.60 19.71
CA GLN A 68 21.20 -14.36 20.48
C GLN A 68 20.56 -13.24 19.65
N LEU A 69 19.62 -12.51 20.26
CA LEU A 69 18.98 -11.35 19.65
C LEU A 69 19.97 -10.19 19.49
N ASP A 70 20.04 -9.62 18.28
CA ASP A 70 20.79 -8.39 18.03
C ASP A 70 20.04 -7.15 18.54
N TRP A 71 20.11 -6.92 19.85
CA TRP A 71 19.49 -5.74 20.48
C TRP A 71 20.03 -4.41 19.94
N PRO A 72 21.36 -4.19 19.82
CA PRO A 72 21.86 -2.95 19.23
C PRO A 72 21.40 -2.74 17.79
N GLY A 73 21.41 -3.79 16.96
CA GLY A 73 20.90 -3.75 15.59
C GLY A 73 19.43 -3.34 15.55
N GLN A 74 18.58 -3.93 16.40
CA GLN A 74 17.16 -3.58 16.51
C GLN A 74 16.93 -2.13 16.97
N LEU A 75 17.69 -1.67 17.97
CA LEU A 75 17.59 -0.30 18.50
C LEU A 75 18.09 0.76 17.52
N LEU A 76 18.92 0.41 16.55
CA LEU A 76 19.30 1.30 15.46
C LEU A 76 18.28 1.24 14.31
N PHE A 77 17.84 0.04 13.95
CA PHE A 77 17.00 -0.20 12.79
C PHE A 77 15.57 0.29 12.97
N ALA A 78 14.90 -0.08 14.07
CA ALA A 78 13.50 0.26 14.27
C ALA A 78 13.27 1.79 14.31
N PRO A 79 14.09 2.59 15.02
CA PRO A 79 14.00 4.04 14.95
C PRO A 79 14.34 4.60 13.57
N ALA A 80 15.31 4.03 12.85
CA ALA A 80 15.63 4.47 11.50
C ALA A 80 14.41 4.35 10.57
N ILE A 81 13.75 3.18 10.59
CA ILE A 81 12.53 2.94 9.80
C ILE A 81 11.38 3.85 10.25
N ALA A 82 11.22 4.09 11.55
CA ALA A 82 10.19 5.00 12.08
C ALA A 82 10.41 6.45 11.63
N VAL A 83 11.66 6.95 11.67
CA VAL A 83 12.02 8.29 11.22
C VAL A 83 11.82 8.43 9.71
N ILE A 84 12.19 7.40 8.91
CA ILE A 84 11.95 7.38 7.46
C ILE A 84 10.45 7.42 7.16
N ALA A 85 9.66 6.58 7.83
CA ALA A 85 8.21 6.56 7.69
C ALA A 85 7.61 7.93 8.01
N TYR A 86 8.03 8.54 9.11
CA TYR A 86 7.55 9.87 9.52
C TYR A 86 7.96 10.96 8.52
N ALA A 87 9.20 10.93 8.02
CA ALA A 87 9.66 11.85 6.97
C ALA A 87 8.84 11.73 5.69
N ILE A 88 8.48 10.49 5.28
CA ILE A 88 7.63 10.25 4.11
C ILE A 88 6.21 10.80 4.32
N ILE A 89 5.65 10.65 5.52
CA ILE A 89 4.31 11.15 5.86
C ILE A 89 4.27 12.68 5.88
N GLU A 90 5.32 13.33 6.41
CA GLU A 90 5.41 14.80 6.47
C GLU A 90 5.97 15.42 5.18
N ALA A 91 6.54 14.64 4.27
CA ALA A 91 7.09 15.12 2.99
C ALA A 91 6.15 16.03 2.18
N PRO A 92 4.81 15.82 2.14
CA PRO A 92 3.90 16.74 1.44
C PRO A 92 3.88 18.15 2.03
N ARG A 93 4.36 18.35 3.28
CA ARG A 93 4.42 19.65 3.98
C ARG A 93 5.83 20.26 3.97
N LEU A 94 6.67 19.86 3.01
CA LEU A 94 8.06 20.32 2.89
C LEU A 94 8.19 21.84 2.72
N ASP A 95 7.23 22.46 2.06
CA ASP A 95 7.10 23.90 1.91
C ASP A 95 6.89 24.62 3.25
N ARG A 96 6.11 24.01 4.16
CA ARG A 96 5.78 24.57 5.48
C ARG A 96 6.88 24.30 6.52
N GLN A 97 7.53 23.14 6.48
CA GLN A 97 8.51 22.72 7.50
C GLN A 97 9.78 22.07 6.91
N PRO A 98 10.58 22.81 6.12
CA PRO A 98 11.76 22.26 5.45
C PRO A 98 12.82 21.77 6.45
N GLY A 99 13.02 22.49 7.55
CA GLY A 99 14.01 22.14 8.58
C GLY A 99 13.72 20.81 9.27
N LEU A 100 12.44 20.49 9.51
CA LEU A 100 12.04 19.23 10.14
C LEU A 100 12.39 18.05 9.22
N ILE A 101 11.98 18.09 7.96
CA ILE A 101 12.20 16.98 7.03
C ILE A 101 13.69 16.74 6.76
N ILE A 102 14.47 17.82 6.58
CA ILE A 102 15.93 17.68 6.43
C ILE A 102 16.53 17.03 7.68
N THR A 103 16.12 17.45 8.88
CA THR A 103 16.59 16.86 10.14
C THR A 103 16.23 15.37 10.22
N LEU A 104 14.99 15.01 9.89
CA LEU A 104 14.55 13.61 9.88
C LEU A 104 15.37 12.76 8.89
N LEU A 105 15.63 13.27 7.68
CA LEU A 105 16.44 12.56 6.68
C LEU A 105 17.88 12.38 7.15
N VAL A 106 18.48 13.38 7.79
CA VAL A 106 19.83 13.28 8.36
C VAL A 106 19.86 12.26 9.49
N VAL A 107 18.90 12.30 10.42
CA VAL A 107 18.80 11.35 11.53
C VAL A 107 18.62 9.93 11.01
N ALA A 108 17.71 9.72 10.05
CA ALA A 108 17.51 8.42 9.40
C ALA A 108 18.80 7.91 8.74
N MET A 109 19.51 8.76 8.00
CA MET A 109 20.78 8.42 7.36
C MET A 109 21.83 8.00 8.39
N VAL A 110 21.98 8.75 9.47
CA VAL A 110 22.93 8.43 10.54
C VAL A 110 22.58 7.10 11.20
N LEU A 111 21.31 6.87 11.55
CA LEU A 111 20.87 5.60 12.16
C LEU A 111 21.09 4.41 11.23
N LEU A 112 20.78 4.54 9.93
CA LEU A 112 21.04 3.49 8.95
C LEU A 112 22.54 3.22 8.76
N LEU A 113 23.38 4.26 8.73
CA LEU A 113 24.83 4.10 8.62
C LEU A 113 25.40 3.37 9.84
N LEU A 114 24.97 3.75 11.05
CA LEU A 114 25.35 3.07 12.28
C LEU A 114 24.87 1.61 12.30
N PHE A 115 23.63 1.37 11.86
CA PHE A 115 23.07 0.03 11.71
C PHE A 115 23.93 -0.83 10.78
N VAL A 116 24.22 -0.35 9.57
CA VAL A 116 25.05 -1.08 8.59
C VAL A 116 26.45 -1.35 9.14
N GLN A 117 27.06 -0.40 9.85
CA GLN A 117 28.38 -0.61 10.46
C GLN A 117 28.35 -1.68 11.56
N HIS A 118 27.29 -1.70 12.37
CA HIS A 118 27.08 -2.70 13.42
C HIS A 118 26.83 -4.10 12.83
N GLU A 119 25.90 -4.23 11.90
CA GLU A 119 25.54 -5.51 11.25
C GLU A 119 26.73 -6.17 10.54
N ARG A 120 27.65 -5.37 9.98
CA ARG A 120 28.88 -5.91 9.35
C ARG A 120 29.84 -6.56 10.35
N ARG A 121 29.71 -6.25 11.65
CA ARG A 121 30.57 -6.73 12.73
C ARG A 121 29.84 -7.66 13.71
N ALA A 122 28.52 -7.69 13.68
CA ALA A 122 27.69 -8.50 14.55
C ALA A 122 27.91 -10.00 14.30
N ALA A 123 27.97 -10.78 15.39
CA ALA A 123 28.08 -12.25 15.31
C ALA A 123 26.77 -12.91 14.87
N PHE A 124 25.64 -12.33 15.26
CA PHE A 124 24.29 -12.76 14.90
C PHE A 124 23.52 -11.55 14.33
N PRO A 125 23.80 -11.14 13.07
CA PRO A 125 23.20 -9.94 12.48
C PRO A 125 21.67 -10.04 12.38
N LEU A 126 20.95 -8.95 12.64
CA LEU A 126 19.51 -8.86 12.38
C LEU A 126 19.21 -9.02 10.89
N ILE A 127 20.09 -8.48 10.04
CA ILE A 127 19.97 -8.52 8.58
C ILE A 127 21.32 -8.88 7.98
N ASP A 128 21.44 -10.09 7.43
CA ASP A 128 22.60 -10.48 6.64
C ASP A 128 22.66 -9.67 5.34
N LEU A 129 23.52 -8.66 5.35
CA LEU A 129 23.74 -7.74 4.25
C LEU A 129 24.24 -8.43 2.97
N ARG A 130 24.75 -9.68 3.06
CA ARG A 130 25.13 -10.48 1.88
C ARG A 130 23.94 -10.77 0.97
N LEU A 131 22.72 -10.82 1.51
CA LEU A 131 21.50 -10.99 0.70
C LEU A 131 21.33 -9.86 -0.33
N PHE A 132 21.76 -8.64 -0.01
CA PHE A 132 21.68 -7.51 -0.94
C PHE A 132 22.75 -7.51 -2.04
N THR A 133 23.76 -8.39 -1.94
CA THR A 133 24.77 -8.55 -3.00
C THR A 133 24.19 -9.28 -4.22
N ASP A 134 23.19 -10.14 -4.01
CA ASP A 134 22.48 -10.79 -5.10
C ASP A 134 21.58 -9.78 -5.85
N PRO A 135 21.84 -9.55 -7.15
CA PRO A 135 21.00 -8.69 -7.96
C PRO A 135 19.55 -9.16 -8.10
N VAL A 136 19.25 -10.45 -7.98
CA VAL A 136 17.90 -11.00 -8.07
C VAL A 136 17.12 -10.66 -6.80
N TYR A 137 17.66 -10.96 -5.62
CA TYR A 137 17.06 -10.65 -4.32
C TYR A 137 16.71 -9.16 -4.17
N ARG A 138 17.68 -8.27 -4.40
CA ARG A 138 17.44 -6.82 -4.30
C ARG A 138 16.41 -6.31 -5.32
N SER A 139 16.35 -6.91 -6.50
CA SER A 139 15.35 -6.56 -7.52
C SER A 139 13.96 -7.06 -7.12
N ALA A 140 13.86 -8.24 -6.49
CA ALA A 140 12.61 -8.77 -5.97
C ALA A 140 12.04 -7.87 -4.86
N LEU A 141 12.88 -7.44 -3.91
CA LEU A 141 12.49 -6.46 -2.89
C LEU A 141 12.01 -5.15 -3.53
N LEU A 142 12.74 -4.60 -4.50
CA LEU A 142 12.35 -3.35 -5.16
C LEU A 142 11.04 -3.49 -5.95
N VAL A 143 10.84 -4.60 -6.68
CA VAL A 143 9.57 -4.84 -7.39
C VAL A 143 8.42 -4.99 -6.41
N TYR A 144 8.62 -5.72 -5.31
CA TYR A 144 7.59 -5.91 -4.29
C TYR A 144 7.20 -4.60 -3.60
N PHE A 145 8.19 -3.75 -3.31
CA PHE A 145 7.96 -2.38 -2.84
C PHE A 145 7.06 -1.58 -3.77
N VAL A 146 7.38 -1.57 -5.07
CA VAL A 146 6.64 -0.80 -6.07
C VAL A 146 5.22 -1.32 -6.19
N VAL A 147 5.03 -2.64 -6.23
CA VAL A 147 3.70 -3.28 -6.24
C VAL A 147 2.90 -2.87 -5.02
N MET A 148 3.46 -2.98 -3.81
CA MET A 148 2.75 -2.63 -2.58
C MET A 148 2.49 -1.13 -2.46
N SER A 149 3.41 -0.29 -2.94
CA SER A 149 3.23 1.17 -3.02
C SER A 149 2.06 1.54 -3.92
N CYS A 150 2.03 0.98 -5.13
CA CYS A 150 0.95 1.23 -6.06
C CYS A 150 -0.37 0.69 -5.51
N TYR A 151 -0.36 -0.49 -4.88
CA TYR A 151 -1.55 -1.09 -4.27
C TYR A 151 -2.20 -0.20 -3.20
N PHE A 152 -1.46 0.12 -2.16
CA PHE A 152 -2.01 0.89 -1.03
C PHE A 152 -2.28 2.36 -1.36
N GLY A 153 -1.43 3.00 -2.16
CA GLY A 153 -1.69 4.37 -2.56
C GLY A 153 -2.89 4.48 -3.50
N THR A 154 -3.10 3.51 -4.41
CA THR A 154 -4.30 3.52 -5.26
C THR A 154 -5.55 3.25 -4.43
N LEU A 155 -5.50 2.33 -3.45
CA LEU A 155 -6.60 2.11 -2.51
C LEU A 155 -7.05 3.41 -1.82
N MET A 156 -6.09 4.20 -1.31
CA MET A 156 -6.37 5.51 -0.72
C MET A 156 -7.08 6.44 -1.72
N VAL A 157 -6.56 6.56 -2.94
CA VAL A 157 -7.15 7.42 -3.98
C VAL A 157 -8.56 6.97 -4.39
N ILE A 158 -8.80 5.66 -4.50
CA ILE A 158 -10.12 5.08 -4.80
C ILE A 158 -11.11 5.40 -3.69
N THR A 159 -10.74 5.17 -2.42
CA THR A 159 -11.58 5.47 -1.27
C THR A 159 -11.96 6.94 -1.25
N GLN A 160 -10.99 7.83 -1.47
CA GLN A 160 -11.21 9.27 -1.52
C GLN A 160 -12.15 9.65 -2.67
N HIS A 161 -12.02 9.02 -3.85
CA HIS A 161 -12.95 9.24 -4.95
C HIS A 161 -14.39 8.82 -4.61
N PHE A 162 -14.59 7.61 -4.07
CA PHE A 162 -15.94 7.12 -3.75
C PHE A 162 -16.62 7.92 -2.64
N GLN A 163 -15.89 8.30 -1.59
CA GLN A 163 -16.49 9.05 -0.49
C GLN A 163 -16.58 10.54 -0.81
N ASN A 164 -15.49 11.18 -1.24
CA ASN A 164 -15.42 12.63 -1.32
C ASN A 164 -15.91 13.21 -2.66
N VAL A 165 -15.70 12.50 -3.78
CA VAL A 165 -16.17 12.95 -5.10
C VAL A 165 -17.55 12.37 -5.41
N ARG A 166 -17.82 11.11 -5.08
CA ARG A 166 -19.13 10.50 -5.35
C ARG A 166 -20.13 10.72 -4.21
N GLY A 167 -19.68 11.01 -2.99
CA GLY A 167 -20.57 11.22 -1.85
C GLY A 167 -21.19 9.93 -1.34
N PHE A 168 -20.58 8.78 -1.65
CA PHE A 168 -21.09 7.50 -1.15
C PHE A 168 -20.81 7.37 0.34
N SER A 169 -21.74 6.73 1.06
CA SER A 169 -21.51 6.37 2.45
C SER A 169 -20.29 5.44 2.58
N PRO A 170 -19.64 5.39 3.76
CA PRO A 170 -18.53 4.48 4.00
C PRO A 170 -18.86 3.02 3.66
N LEU A 171 -20.08 2.55 3.97
CA LEU A 171 -20.52 1.20 3.58
C LEU A 171 -20.58 1.03 2.06
N HIS A 172 -21.22 1.96 1.34
CA HIS A 172 -21.33 1.88 -0.12
C HIS A 172 -19.97 1.91 -0.81
N ALA A 173 -19.06 2.78 -0.35
CA ALA A 173 -17.69 2.82 -0.84
C ALA A 173 -16.95 1.49 -0.55
N GLY A 174 -17.09 0.95 0.66
CA GLY A 174 -16.53 -0.34 1.05
C GLY A 174 -17.01 -1.49 0.17
N LEU A 175 -18.32 -1.57 -0.10
CA LEU A 175 -18.92 -2.57 -0.98
C LEU A 175 -18.38 -2.49 -2.41
N LEU A 176 -18.21 -1.29 -2.96
CA LEU A 176 -17.64 -1.08 -4.28
C LEU A 176 -16.14 -1.42 -4.36
N MET A 177 -15.43 -1.42 -3.23
CA MET A 177 -14.02 -1.78 -3.13
C MET A 177 -13.78 -3.28 -2.94
N LEU A 178 -14.80 -4.08 -2.61
CA LEU A 178 -14.70 -5.55 -2.44
C LEU A 178 -13.97 -6.30 -3.57
N PRO A 179 -14.11 -5.93 -4.86
CA PRO A 179 -13.42 -6.64 -5.94
C PRO A 179 -11.89 -6.60 -5.81
N VAL A 180 -11.32 -5.58 -5.16
CA VAL A 180 -9.87 -5.43 -5.00
C VAL A 180 -9.27 -6.54 -4.11
N PRO A 181 -9.67 -6.70 -2.83
CA PRO A 181 -9.17 -7.77 -1.98
C PRO A 181 -9.62 -9.17 -2.45
N VAL A 182 -10.80 -9.30 -3.05
CA VAL A 182 -11.26 -10.59 -3.62
C VAL A 182 -10.36 -11.02 -4.78
N GLY A 183 -10.10 -10.10 -5.73
CA GLY A 183 -9.16 -10.33 -6.82
C GLY A 183 -7.77 -10.67 -6.30
N PHE A 184 -7.28 -9.93 -5.31
CA PHE A 184 -5.98 -10.16 -4.67
C PHE A 184 -5.87 -11.59 -4.11
N GLY A 185 -6.86 -12.03 -3.33
CA GLY A 185 -6.86 -13.35 -2.71
C GLY A 185 -6.90 -14.48 -3.75
N ILE A 186 -7.84 -14.40 -4.71
CA ILE A 186 -7.99 -15.42 -5.76
C ILE A 186 -6.70 -15.53 -6.59
N ALA A 187 -6.15 -14.39 -7.02
CA ALA A 187 -4.95 -14.38 -7.84
C ALA A 187 -3.71 -14.84 -7.08
N SER A 188 -3.58 -14.54 -5.78
CA SER A 188 -2.48 -15.04 -4.95
C SER A 188 -2.46 -16.58 -4.88
N LEU A 189 -3.64 -17.20 -4.76
CA LEU A 189 -3.81 -18.66 -4.78
C LEU A 189 -3.49 -19.27 -6.15
N LEU A 190 -3.96 -18.64 -7.23
CA LEU A 190 -3.69 -19.09 -8.60
C LEU A 190 -2.21 -18.94 -8.96
N ALA A 191 -1.59 -17.85 -8.53
CA ALA A 191 -0.17 -17.58 -8.75
C ALA A 191 0.72 -18.64 -8.08
N GLY A 192 0.37 -19.11 -6.88
CA GLY A 192 1.11 -20.21 -6.23
C GLY A 192 1.19 -21.47 -7.11
N ARG A 193 0.05 -21.91 -7.65
CA ARG A 193 0.00 -23.06 -8.57
C ARG A 193 0.73 -22.79 -9.89
N ALA A 194 0.66 -21.55 -10.39
CA ALA A 194 1.33 -21.14 -11.62
C ALA A 194 2.86 -21.12 -11.44
N VAL A 195 3.36 -20.73 -10.27
CA VAL A 195 4.78 -20.74 -9.91
C VAL A 195 5.31 -22.18 -9.89
N GLU A 196 4.58 -23.12 -9.28
CA GLU A 196 4.95 -24.55 -9.28
C GLU A 196 5.05 -25.14 -10.68
N ARG A 197 4.18 -24.70 -11.61
CA ARG A 197 4.09 -25.29 -12.95
C ARG A 197 5.00 -24.63 -13.99
N TRP A 198 5.16 -23.31 -13.94
CA TRP A 198 5.84 -22.52 -14.98
C TRP A 198 7.05 -21.74 -14.48
N GLY A 199 7.42 -21.92 -13.20
CA GLY A 199 8.41 -21.09 -12.53
C GLY A 199 7.86 -19.71 -12.16
N PRO A 200 8.57 -18.93 -11.33
CA PRO A 200 8.00 -17.71 -10.77
C PRO A 200 8.00 -16.50 -11.71
N ARG A 201 8.89 -16.46 -12.71
CA ARG A 201 9.03 -15.30 -13.61
C ARG A 201 7.78 -15.06 -14.47
N LEU A 202 7.26 -16.09 -15.13
CA LEU A 202 6.13 -15.92 -16.06
C LEU A 202 4.84 -15.48 -15.33
N PRO A 203 4.41 -16.11 -14.22
CA PRO A 203 3.28 -15.66 -13.43
C PRO A 203 3.44 -14.21 -12.95
N LEU A 204 4.64 -13.83 -12.48
CA LEU A 204 4.90 -12.47 -12.03
C LEU A 204 4.67 -11.43 -13.14
N LEU A 205 5.19 -11.68 -14.35
CA LEU A 205 5.02 -10.77 -15.48
C LEU A 205 3.56 -10.63 -15.90
N ILE A 206 2.81 -11.74 -15.90
CA ILE A 206 1.36 -11.74 -16.18
C ILE A 206 0.60 -10.94 -15.13
N CYS A 207 0.96 -11.09 -13.86
CA CYS A 207 0.31 -10.35 -12.77
C CYS A 207 0.66 -8.85 -12.80
N LEU A 208 1.91 -8.48 -13.13
CA LEU A 208 2.31 -7.08 -13.29
C LEU A 208 1.57 -6.42 -14.46
N THR A 209 1.46 -7.11 -15.61
CA THR A 209 0.71 -6.58 -16.76
C THR A 209 -0.78 -6.47 -16.46
N ALA A 210 -1.37 -7.46 -15.75
CA ALA A 210 -2.75 -7.39 -15.27
C ALA A 210 -2.96 -6.19 -14.32
N MET A 211 -2.02 -5.96 -13.38
CA MET A 211 -2.09 -4.82 -12.46
C MET A 211 -2.08 -3.49 -13.21
N ILE A 212 -1.17 -3.32 -14.18
CA ILE A 212 -1.07 -2.13 -15.03
C ILE A 212 -2.35 -1.95 -15.85
N ALA A 213 -2.85 -3.01 -16.49
CA ALA A 213 -4.06 -2.96 -17.29
C ALA A 213 -5.30 -2.60 -16.45
N GLY A 214 -5.44 -3.18 -15.26
CA GLY A 214 -6.51 -2.85 -14.32
C GLY A 214 -6.46 -1.40 -13.86
N LEU A 215 -5.27 -0.90 -13.56
CA LEU A 215 -5.03 0.49 -13.16
C LEU A 215 -5.36 1.47 -14.30
N MET A 216 -4.94 1.18 -15.53
CA MET A 216 -5.27 2.00 -16.71
C MET A 216 -6.78 1.97 -17.02
N LEU A 217 -7.40 0.80 -16.93
CA LEU A 217 -8.85 0.65 -17.13
C LEU A 217 -9.65 1.45 -16.09
N PHE A 218 -9.22 1.39 -14.82
CA PHE A 218 -9.74 2.22 -13.74
C PHE A 218 -9.61 3.71 -14.08
N GLY A 219 -8.40 4.18 -14.42
CA GLY A 219 -8.14 5.58 -14.74
C GLY A 219 -8.93 6.10 -15.94
N MET A 220 -9.16 5.27 -16.96
CA MET A 220 -9.96 5.66 -18.14
C MET A 220 -11.46 5.73 -17.84
N ALA A 221 -11.96 4.85 -16.97
CA ALA A 221 -13.38 4.72 -16.69
C ALA A 221 -13.87 5.54 -15.49
N ILE A 222 -12.96 6.00 -14.64
CA ILE A 222 -13.29 6.80 -13.45
C ILE A 222 -14.12 8.04 -13.83
N GLY A 223 -15.21 8.27 -13.10
CA GLY A 223 -16.18 9.33 -13.38
C GLY A 223 -17.05 9.12 -14.63
N ARG A 224 -16.86 8.04 -15.40
CA ARG A 224 -17.61 7.78 -16.66
C ARG A 224 -18.48 6.53 -16.59
N VAL A 225 -17.88 5.35 -16.40
CA VAL A 225 -18.57 4.05 -16.55
C VAL A 225 -18.27 3.14 -15.35
N MET A 226 -19.20 3.08 -14.39
CA MET A 226 -18.99 2.37 -13.12
C MET A 226 -18.70 0.85 -13.28
N PRO A 227 -19.37 0.09 -14.17
CA PRO A 227 -19.02 -1.32 -14.35
C PRO A 227 -17.57 -1.54 -14.79
N ILE A 228 -17.04 -0.66 -15.64
CA ILE A 228 -15.64 -0.75 -16.10
C ILE A 228 -14.67 -0.39 -14.97
N VAL A 229 -15.03 0.55 -14.09
CA VAL A 229 -14.28 0.84 -12.86
C VAL A 229 -14.17 -0.42 -11.99
N ILE A 230 -15.28 -1.11 -11.74
CA ILE A 230 -15.31 -2.34 -10.92
C ILE A 230 -14.44 -3.45 -11.53
N ILE A 231 -14.51 -3.64 -12.85
CA ILE A 231 -13.66 -4.61 -13.56
C ILE A 231 -12.17 -4.23 -13.45
N GLY A 232 -11.85 -2.94 -13.62
CA GLY A 232 -10.49 -2.43 -13.46
C GLY A 232 -9.95 -2.64 -12.05
N LEU A 233 -10.76 -2.39 -11.02
CA LEU A 233 -10.43 -2.62 -9.61
C LEU A 233 -10.18 -4.10 -9.30
N ALA A 234 -11.03 -4.99 -9.83
CA ALA A 234 -10.86 -6.43 -9.67
C ALA A 234 -9.55 -6.92 -10.31
N LEU A 235 -9.27 -6.47 -11.53
CA LEU A 235 -8.04 -6.82 -12.26
C LEU A 235 -6.79 -6.23 -11.61
N PHE A 236 -6.87 -5.00 -11.10
CA PHE A 236 -5.82 -4.36 -10.32
C PHE A 236 -5.49 -5.14 -9.05
N GLY A 237 -6.51 -5.49 -8.26
CA GLY A 237 -6.36 -6.32 -7.06
C GLY A 237 -5.76 -7.68 -7.38
N ALA A 238 -6.25 -8.35 -8.42
CA ALA A 238 -5.72 -9.62 -8.91
C ALA A 238 -4.25 -9.54 -9.32
N GLY A 239 -3.87 -8.50 -10.05
CA GLY A 239 -2.47 -8.26 -10.40
C GLY A 239 -1.58 -8.10 -9.16
N ALA A 240 -1.98 -7.26 -8.21
CA ALA A 240 -1.21 -7.03 -6.99
C ALA A 240 -1.04 -8.31 -6.13
N GLY A 241 -2.13 -9.05 -5.89
CA GLY A 241 -2.08 -10.29 -5.09
C GLY A 241 -1.34 -11.42 -5.77
N GLY A 242 -1.49 -11.55 -7.09
CA GLY A 242 -0.77 -12.52 -7.89
C GLY A 242 0.74 -12.23 -7.99
N CYS A 243 1.18 -10.98 -7.83
CA CYS A 243 2.61 -10.65 -7.78
C CYS A 243 3.28 -11.07 -6.46
N ALA A 244 2.52 -11.12 -5.35
CA ALA A 244 3.10 -11.36 -4.03
C ALA A 244 3.76 -12.75 -3.91
N THR A 245 3.06 -13.80 -4.37
CA THR A 245 3.54 -15.19 -4.25
C THR A 245 4.81 -15.46 -5.07
N PRO A 246 4.90 -15.08 -6.37
CA PRO A 246 6.12 -15.23 -7.14
C PRO A 246 7.30 -14.41 -6.62
N LEU A 247 7.08 -13.19 -6.10
CA LEU A 247 8.14 -12.36 -5.54
C LEU A 247 8.71 -12.95 -4.26
N LEU A 248 7.85 -13.49 -3.40
CA LEU A 248 8.27 -14.29 -2.23
C LEU A 248 9.11 -15.48 -2.67
N SER A 249 8.64 -16.23 -3.68
CA SER A 249 9.38 -17.39 -4.20
C SER A 249 10.75 -17.00 -4.76
N ILE A 250 10.84 -15.97 -5.63
CA ILE A 250 12.10 -15.49 -6.22
C ILE A 250 13.08 -15.04 -5.12
N GLY A 251 12.59 -14.28 -4.14
CA GLY A 251 13.40 -13.79 -3.04
C GLY A 251 13.84 -14.86 -2.05
N MET A 252 13.21 -16.04 -2.05
CA MET A 252 13.56 -17.15 -1.15
C MET A 252 14.33 -18.28 -1.85
N THR A 253 14.38 -18.32 -3.18
CA THR A 253 14.98 -19.45 -3.94
C THR A 253 16.45 -19.74 -3.62
N GLU A 254 17.23 -18.75 -3.20
CA GLU A 254 18.67 -18.87 -2.87
C GLU A 254 18.97 -18.59 -1.39
N VAL A 255 17.92 -18.48 -0.57
CA VAL A 255 18.06 -18.16 0.85
C VAL A 255 18.06 -19.47 1.63
N ASP A 256 19.20 -19.78 2.26
CA ASP A 256 19.31 -20.94 3.16
C ASP A 256 18.18 -20.93 4.22
N ASP A 257 17.71 -22.12 4.64
CA ASP A 257 16.59 -22.25 5.59
C ASP A 257 16.81 -21.45 6.88
N HIS A 258 18.06 -21.28 7.33
CA HIS A 258 18.41 -20.49 8.51
C HIS A 258 18.19 -18.97 8.34
N ARG A 259 18.06 -18.48 7.10
CA ARG A 259 17.85 -17.06 6.75
C ARG A 259 16.42 -16.79 6.28
N ALA A 260 15.59 -17.81 6.13
CA ALA A 260 14.23 -17.69 5.60
C ALA A 260 13.36 -16.73 6.43
N GLY A 261 13.49 -16.76 7.78
CA GLY A 261 12.79 -15.85 8.69
C GLY A 261 13.18 -14.39 8.47
N MET A 262 14.47 -14.13 8.28
CA MET A 262 15.01 -12.79 7.98
C MET A 262 14.54 -12.29 6.61
N ALA A 263 14.59 -13.14 5.58
CA ALA A 263 14.10 -12.78 4.25
C ALA A 263 12.59 -12.48 4.24
N ALA A 264 11.79 -13.27 4.96
CA ALA A 264 10.36 -13.00 5.15
C ALA A 264 10.11 -11.68 5.91
N GLY A 265 10.95 -11.38 6.91
CA GLY A 265 10.93 -10.11 7.64
C GLY A 265 11.20 -8.92 6.74
N LEU A 266 12.24 -8.98 5.90
CA LEU A 266 12.57 -7.95 4.92
C LEU A 266 11.44 -7.71 3.90
N ILE A 267 10.78 -8.78 3.43
CA ILE A 267 9.65 -8.65 2.52
C ILE A 267 8.47 -7.97 3.21
N ASN A 268 8.17 -8.31 4.47
CA ASN A 268 7.14 -7.63 5.24
C ASN A 268 7.48 -6.16 5.50
N LEU A 269 8.73 -5.85 5.83
CA LEU A 269 9.20 -4.48 5.95
C LEU A 269 8.98 -3.71 4.64
N GLN A 270 9.32 -4.32 3.51
CA GLN A 270 9.16 -3.68 2.21
C GLN A 270 7.70 -3.44 1.86
N ARG A 271 6.79 -4.33 2.27
CA ARG A 271 5.34 -4.12 2.17
C ARG A 271 4.90 -2.90 2.98
N SER A 272 5.37 -2.77 4.22
CA SER A 272 5.02 -1.67 5.11
C SER A 272 5.60 -0.32 4.66
N LEU A 273 6.86 -0.30 4.24
CA LEU A 273 7.47 0.89 3.64
C LEU A 273 6.76 1.26 2.34
N GLY A 274 6.42 0.27 1.52
CA GLY A 274 5.67 0.47 0.30
C GLY A 274 4.31 1.08 0.57
N SER A 275 3.56 0.60 1.57
CA SER A 275 2.25 1.16 1.88
C SER A 275 2.31 2.64 2.28
N ILE A 276 3.26 3.00 3.13
CA ILE A 276 3.47 4.37 3.60
C ILE A 276 3.89 5.27 2.42
N PHE A 277 4.89 4.82 1.65
CA PHE A 277 5.39 5.55 0.49
C PHE A 277 4.33 5.72 -0.60
N GLY A 278 3.56 4.67 -0.88
CA GLY A 278 2.51 4.68 -1.87
C GLY A 278 1.41 5.69 -1.57
N VAL A 279 0.92 5.70 -0.33
CA VAL A 279 -0.09 6.67 0.14
C VAL A 279 0.46 8.09 0.07
N ALA A 280 1.69 8.31 0.55
CA ALA A 280 2.31 9.63 0.50
C ALA A 280 2.55 10.12 -0.93
N LEU A 281 3.08 9.27 -1.82
CA LEU A 281 3.39 9.63 -3.20
C LEU A 281 2.13 9.94 -4.01
N LEU A 282 1.15 9.03 -4.01
CA LEU A 282 -0.08 9.19 -4.80
C LEU A 282 -0.95 10.31 -4.23
N GLY A 283 -0.98 10.46 -2.89
CA GLY A 283 -1.60 11.59 -2.22
C GLY A 283 -0.91 12.92 -2.57
N SER A 284 0.42 12.96 -2.62
CA SER A 284 1.18 14.16 -3.02
C SER A 284 0.96 14.53 -4.49
N ILE A 285 0.90 13.55 -5.39
CA ILE A 285 0.61 13.81 -6.81
C ILE A 285 -0.79 14.43 -6.95
N LEU A 286 -1.77 13.88 -6.24
CA LEU A 286 -3.13 14.42 -6.21
C LEU A 286 -3.18 15.83 -5.61
N ALA A 287 -2.62 16.01 -4.41
CA ALA A 287 -2.59 17.31 -3.72
C ALA A 287 -1.81 18.37 -4.52
N GLY A 288 -0.69 18.00 -5.13
CA GLY A 288 0.13 18.86 -5.98
C GLY A 288 -0.60 19.27 -7.25
N TRP A 289 -1.31 18.34 -7.91
CA TRP A 289 -2.18 18.67 -9.04
C TRP A 289 -3.26 19.67 -8.64
N LEU A 290 -3.97 19.38 -7.54
CA LEU A 290 -5.03 20.24 -7.04
C LEU A 290 -4.50 21.64 -6.69
N SER A 291 -3.36 21.73 -6.01
CA SER A 291 -2.71 22.99 -5.64
C SER A 291 -2.27 23.80 -6.86
N ALA A 292 -1.85 23.15 -7.94
CA ALA A 292 -1.41 23.80 -9.16
C ALA A 292 -2.56 24.28 -10.05
N THR A 293 -3.66 23.52 -10.16
CA THR A 293 -4.73 23.81 -11.13
C THR A 293 -5.98 24.45 -10.55
N LEU A 294 -6.33 24.19 -9.28
CA LEU A 294 -7.53 24.81 -8.68
C LEU A 294 -7.46 26.34 -8.59
N PRO A 295 -6.34 27.01 -8.27
CA PRO A 295 -6.33 28.47 -8.14
C PRO A 295 -6.83 29.19 -9.39
N GLU A 296 -6.31 28.80 -10.56
CA GLU A 296 -6.69 29.37 -11.87
C GLU A 296 -8.14 29.04 -12.25
N ARG A 297 -8.60 27.83 -11.90
CA ARG A 297 -9.98 27.41 -12.22
C ARG A 297 -11.00 28.07 -11.30
N LEU A 298 -10.67 28.21 -10.02
CA LEU A 298 -11.53 28.82 -9.02
C LEU A 298 -11.63 30.33 -9.19
N ASP A 299 -10.66 31.02 -9.80
CA ASP A 299 -10.77 32.47 -9.90
C ASP A 299 -11.70 33.00 -11.00
N SER A 300 -12.22 32.09 -11.83
CA SER A 300 -13.44 32.29 -12.62
C SER A 300 -14.76 32.19 -11.81
N VAL A 301 -14.70 31.71 -10.56
CA VAL A 301 -15.86 31.37 -9.72
C VAL A 301 -15.89 32.17 -8.41
N ILE A 302 -14.72 32.41 -7.82
CA ILE A 302 -14.50 33.08 -6.54
C ILE A 302 -13.59 34.30 -6.79
N SER A 303 -14.20 35.48 -6.76
CA SER A 303 -13.50 36.75 -6.98
C SER A 303 -12.56 37.09 -5.82
N GLU A 304 -12.93 36.77 -4.57
CA GLU A 304 -12.13 37.12 -3.39
C GLU A 304 -10.91 36.20 -3.18
N PRO A 305 -9.69 36.76 -3.05
CA PRO A 305 -8.48 35.94 -2.85
C PRO A 305 -8.44 35.18 -1.52
N GLY A 306 -8.98 35.75 -0.44
CA GLY A 306 -8.97 35.13 0.89
C GLY A 306 -9.87 33.89 0.97
N GLU A 307 -11.09 34.00 0.42
CA GLU A 307 -12.05 32.91 0.28
C GLU A 307 -11.49 31.75 -0.56
N ARG A 308 -10.86 32.10 -1.69
CA ARG A 308 -10.21 31.11 -2.58
C ARG A 308 -9.11 30.34 -1.89
N ALA A 309 -8.28 31.01 -1.08
CA ALA A 309 -7.20 30.36 -0.33
C ALA A 309 -7.75 29.41 0.75
N ALA A 310 -8.83 29.79 1.44
CA ALA A 310 -9.49 28.94 2.42
C ALA A 310 -10.10 27.68 1.78
N VAL A 311 -10.85 27.84 0.68
CA VAL A 311 -11.42 26.72 -0.09
C VAL A 311 -10.30 25.81 -0.62
N LEU A 312 -9.25 26.38 -1.22
CA LEU A 312 -8.10 25.63 -1.71
C LEU A 312 -7.45 24.80 -0.60
N SER A 313 -7.17 25.40 0.56
CA SER A 313 -6.56 24.69 1.69
C SER A 313 -7.44 23.54 2.20
N SER A 314 -8.76 23.73 2.28
CA SER A 314 -9.69 22.70 2.72
C SER A 314 -9.79 21.53 1.73
N VAL A 315 -9.81 21.82 0.43
CA VAL A 315 -9.91 20.82 -0.63
C VAL A 315 -8.60 20.04 -0.79
N VAL A 316 -7.46 20.72 -0.70
CA VAL A 316 -6.13 20.12 -0.82
C VAL A 316 -5.77 19.32 0.45
N ASP A 317 -5.83 19.92 1.64
CA ASP A 317 -5.41 19.26 2.89
C ASP A 317 -6.39 18.13 3.28
N GLY A 318 -7.69 18.30 2.99
CA GLY A 318 -8.70 17.26 3.20
C GLY A 318 -8.79 16.24 2.06
N ALA A 319 -8.11 16.49 0.93
CA ALA A 319 -8.32 15.78 -0.35
C ALA A 319 -9.81 15.53 -0.63
N ASN A 320 -10.65 16.53 -0.35
CA ASN A 320 -12.09 16.41 -0.37
C ASN A 320 -12.67 17.59 -1.17
N PRO A 321 -13.13 17.36 -2.41
CA PRO A 321 -13.78 18.40 -3.24
C PRO A 321 -15.02 19.03 -2.59
N ARG A 322 -15.60 18.31 -1.62
CA ARG A 322 -16.76 18.69 -0.82
C ARG A 322 -16.38 18.98 0.62
N ALA A 323 -15.10 19.26 0.90
CA ALA A 323 -14.73 19.91 2.14
C ALA A 323 -15.38 21.29 2.14
N HIS A 324 -16.59 21.37 2.68
CA HIS A 324 -17.21 22.62 3.02
C HIS A 324 -16.43 23.12 4.24
N ALA A 325 -15.46 24.01 4.03
CA ALA A 325 -14.94 24.85 5.10
C ALA A 325 -16.15 25.63 5.62
N ALA A 326 -16.89 25.07 6.58
CA ALA A 326 -18.24 25.51 6.91
C ALA A 326 -18.26 27.04 7.14
N ASP A 327 -19.07 27.76 6.34
CA ASP A 327 -19.30 29.22 6.40
C ASP A 327 -18.04 30.08 6.26
N ILE A 328 -17.73 30.53 5.03
CA ILE A 328 -16.56 31.34 4.67
C ILE A 328 -16.62 32.71 5.37
N GLY A 329 -16.20 32.74 6.64
CA GLY A 329 -16.14 33.93 7.50
C GLY A 329 -17.49 34.58 7.82
N PRO A 330 -17.54 35.45 8.84
CA PRO A 330 -18.71 36.28 9.08
C PRO A 330 -18.93 37.26 7.91
N GLY A 331 -19.83 36.94 6.97
CA GLY A 331 -20.35 37.93 6.01
C GLY A 331 -20.66 37.48 4.58
N HIS A 332 -20.16 36.31 4.11
CA HIS A 332 -20.33 35.90 2.70
C HIS A 332 -20.80 34.44 2.55
N PRO A 333 -22.08 34.12 2.84
CA PRO A 333 -22.62 32.81 2.50
C PRO A 333 -22.65 32.64 0.97
N MET A 334 -21.96 31.62 0.46
CA MET A 334 -22.02 31.27 -0.96
C MET A 334 -23.46 30.97 -1.38
N THR A 335 -23.84 31.40 -2.58
CA THR A 335 -25.12 30.95 -3.16
C THR A 335 -25.04 29.46 -3.51
N SER A 336 -26.16 28.74 -3.41
CA SER A 336 -26.23 27.31 -3.79
C SER A 336 -25.80 27.04 -5.24
N ALA A 337 -25.91 28.03 -6.12
CA ALA A 337 -25.43 27.95 -7.50
C ALA A 337 -23.89 28.07 -7.61
N GLN A 338 -23.27 28.96 -6.84
CA GLN A 338 -21.81 29.08 -6.78
C GLN A 338 -21.17 27.82 -6.17
N GLU A 339 -21.77 27.31 -5.10
CA GLU A 339 -21.31 26.09 -4.43
C GLU A 339 -21.33 24.87 -5.39
N GLN A 340 -22.40 24.69 -6.15
CA GLN A 340 -22.48 23.65 -7.18
C GLN A 340 -21.41 23.82 -8.27
N LEU A 341 -21.05 25.06 -8.61
CA LEU A 341 -20.00 25.34 -9.60
C LEU A 341 -18.61 25.00 -9.06
N VAL A 342 -18.32 25.38 -7.80
CA VAL A 342 -17.07 25.03 -7.10
C VAL A 342 -16.92 23.51 -7.00
N VAL A 343 -17.95 22.81 -6.54
CA VAL A 343 -17.93 21.34 -6.43
C VAL A 343 -17.72 20.70 -7.80
N ARG A 344 -18.38 21.19 -8.86
CA ARG A 344 -18.21 20.63 -10.22
C ARG A 344 -16.78 20.82 -10.75
N VAL A 345 -16.17 21.97 -10.50
CA VAL A 345 -14.78 22.26 -10.88
C VAL A 345 -13.83 21.37 -10.08
N ALA A 346 -14.01 21.31 -8.76
CA ALA A 346 -13.19 20.51 -7.87
C ALA A 346 -13.30 18.99 -8.17
N ASP A 347 -14.51 18.47 -8.43
CA ASP A 347 -14.73 17.07 -8.82
C ASP A 347 -13.99 16.73 -10.12
N LYS A 348 -14.03 17.63 -11.12
CA LYS A 348 -13.36 17.42 -12.41
C LYS A 348 -11.84 17.42 -12.27
N GLU A 349 -11.28 18.36 -11.51
CA GLU A 349 -9.84 18.44 -11.28
C GLU A 349 -9.36 17.33 -10.36
N PHE A 350 -10.16 16.88 -9.40
CA PHE A 350 -9.89 15.70 -8.60
C PHE A 350 -9.80 14.45 -9.47
N ILE A 351 -10.77 14.21 -10.35
CA ILE A 351 -10.74 13.07 -11.28
C ILE A 351 -9.47 13.10 -12.14
N ARG A 352 -9.05 14.27 -12.63
CA ARG A 352 -7.80 14.42 -13.40
C ARG A 352 -6.56 14.16 -12.54
N GLY A 353 -6.54 14.64 -11.30
CA GLY A 353 -5.48 14.36 -10.33
C GLY A 353 -5.37 12.85 -10.04
N VAL A 354 -6.50 12.16 -9.90
CA VAL A 354 -6.53 10.69 -9.78
C VAL A 354 -5.96 10.04 -11.04
N GLN A 355 -6.35 10.48 -12.23
CA GLN A 355 -5.81 9.95 -13.49
C GLN A 355 -4.30 10.15 -13.60
N LEU A 356 -3.78 11.30 -13.18
CA LEU A 356 -2.34 11.58 -13.13
C LEU A 356 -1.62 10.67 -12.13
N ALA A 357 -2.19 10.50 -10.93
CA ALA A 357 -1.67 9.63 -9.89
C ALA A 357 -1.60 8.17 -10.37
N VAL A 358 -2.69 7.68 -10.96
CA VAL A 358 -2.81 6.35 -11.60
C VAL A 358 -1.79 6.18 -12.73
N ALA A 359 -1.59 7.18 -13.59
CA ALA A 359 -0.59 7.14 -14.64
C ALA A 359 0.85 7.08 -14.08
N GLY A 360 1.14 7.85 -13.02
CA GLY A 360 2.42 7.79 -12.31
C GLY A 360 2.69 6.40 -11.71
N ALA A 361 1.70 5.79 -11.07
CA ALA A 361 1.80 4.42 -10.58
C ALA A 361 1.97 3.40 -11.72
N ALA A 362 1.29 3.57 -12.86
CA ALA A 362 1.49 2.72 -14.04
C ALA A 362 2.93 2.80 -14.57
N VAL A 363 3.54 3.99 -14.59
CA VAL A 363 4.95 4.16 -14.98
C VAL A 363 5.89 3.43 -14.01
N LEU A 364 5.66 3.53 -12.70
CA LEU A 364 6.44 2.77 -11.70
C LEU A 364 6.31 1.26 -11.91
N LEU A 365 5.10 0.76 -12.14
CA LEU A 365 4.84 -0.65 -12.43
C LEU A 365 5.46 -1.11 -13.74
N LEU A 366 5.49 -0.26 -14.78
CA LEU A 366 6.22 -0.55 -16.02
C LEU A 366 7.73 -0.67 -15.77
N GLY A 367 8.29 0.20 -14.92
CA GLY A 367 9.67 0.07 -14.46
C GLY A 367 9.93 -1.25 -13.75
N ALA A 368 9.01 -1.67 -12.87
CA ALA A 368 9.06 -2.96 -12.19
C ALA A 368 8.94 -4.16 -13.16
N LEU A 369 8.09 -4.04 -14.19
CA LEU A 369 7.93 -5.03 -15.25
C LEU A 369 9.23 -5.18 -16.07
N VAL A 370 9.83 -4.07 -16.49
CA VAL A 370 11.11 -4.06 -17.21
C VAL A 370 12.23 -4.64 -16.34
N LEU A 371 12.26 -4.30 -15.06
CA LEU A 371 13.23 -4.86 -14.11
C LEU A 371 13.05 -6.38 -13.99
N GLY A 372 11.82 -6.86 -13.86
CA GLY A 372 11.52 -8.28 -13.79
C GLY A 372 11.88 -9.05 -15.07
N LEU A 373 11.68 -8.44 -16.24
CA LEU A 373 12.10 -8.99 -17.53
C LEU A 373 13.63 -9.12 -17.65
N ARG A 374 14.38 -8.18 -17.07
CA ARG A 374 15.85 -8.14 -17.18
C ARG A 374 16.57 -8.96 -16.12
N ARG A 375 16.04 -9.04 -14.90
CA ARG A 375 16.77 -9.55 -13.74
C ARG A 375 16.34 -10.93 -13.28
N PHE A 376 15.09 -11.34 -13.49
CA PHE A 376 14.63 -12.62 -12.95
C PHE A 376 14.99 -13.80 -13.87
N PRO A 377 15.41 -14.94 -13.32
CA PRO A 377 15.80 -16.09 -14.13
C PRO A 377 14.60 -16.68 -14.91
N THR A 378 14.88 -17.18 -16.11
CA THR A 378 13.92 -17.97 -16.92
C THR A 378 14.08 -19.44 -16.60
N GLY A 379 13.24 -20.00 -15.73
CA GLY A 379 13.26 -21.43 -15.40
C GLY A 379 12.44 -21.78 -14.16
N LEU A 380 12.08 -23.05 -14.03
CA LEU A 380 11.60 -23.60 -12.76
C LEU A 380 12.74 -23.53 -11.74
N PRO A 381 12.47 -23.21 -10.46
CA PRO A 381 13.45 -23.40 -9.40
C PRO A 381 14.02 -24.82 -9.50
N ALA A 382 15.34 -24.97 -9.46
CA ALA A 382 15.94 -26.29 -9.36
C ALA A 382 15.29 -26.99 -8.16
N ALA A 383 14.77 -28.20 -8.38
CA ALA A 383 14.17 -28.96 -7.29
C ALA A 383 15.18 -29.06 -6.14
N PRO A 384 14.78 -28.85 -4.87
CA PRO A 384 15.69 -29.05 -3.76
C PRO A 384 16.23 -30.47 -3.86
N GLN A 385 17.55 -30.61 -3.98
CA GLN A 385 18.22 -31.89 -3.88
C GLN A 385 17.89 -32.45 -2.50
N ARG A 386 16.96 -33.39 -2.47
CA ARG A 386 16.67 -34.21 -1.30
C ARG A 386 17.74 -35.28 -1.26
N ASP A 387 18.82 -34.99 -0.56
CA ASP A 387 19.72 -36.02 -0.04
C ASP A 387 19.24 -36.49 1.33
#